data_AF-A0ABD0RZS0-F1
#
_entry.id   AF-A0ABD0RZS0-F1
#
_cell.length_a   1.000
_cell.length_b   1.000
_cell.length_c   1.000
_cell.angle_alpha   90.00
_cell.angle_beta   90.00
_cell.angle_gamma   90.00
#
_symmetry.space_group_name_H-M   'P 1'
#
loop_
_entity.id
_entity.type
_entity.pdbx_description
1 polymer ?
#
loop_
_entity_poly.entity_id
_entity_poly.type
_entity_poly.pdbx_seq_one_letter_code
_entity_poly.pdbx_strand_id
1 'polypeptide(L)' 'YYGCGLVVPEYLEGSRVLDLGCGSGRDCYMLSQLVGEKGHVTGIDMTEDQ' A
#
# COMPACT_ATOMS: atom_id res chain seq x y z
N TYR A 1 -10.54 -7.98 2.77
CA TYR A 1 -10.10 -6.72 3.42
C TYR A 1 -10.38 -6.81 4.91
N TYR A 2 -9.33 -6.94 5.71
CA TYR A 2 -9.39 -6.89 7.17
C TYR A 2 -8.46 -5.75 7.61
N GLY A 3 -9.03 -4.63 8.03
CA GLY A 3 -8.24 -3.43 8.37
C GLY A 3 -9.09 -2.35 9.03
N CYS A 4 -8.46 -1.53 9.88
CA CYS A 4 -9.09 -0.47 10.68
C CYS A 4 -9.15 0.90 9.96
N GLY A 5 -8.92 0.92 8.64
CA GLY A 5 -8.82 2.15 7.83
C GLY A 5 -7.38 2.59 7.58
N LEU A 6 -7.14 3.18 6.41
CA LEU A 6 -5.81 3.60 5.94
C LEU A 6 -5.42 4.94 6.59
N VAL A 7 -4.38 4.94 7.43
CA VAL A 7 -3.73 6.18 7.89
C VAL A 7 -2.84 6.67 6.76
N VAL A 8 -3.22 7.78 6.13
CA VAL A 8 -2.48 8.38 5.00
C VAL A 8 -1.56 9.49 5.54
N PRO A 9 -0.23 9.33 5.48
CA PRO A 9 0.71 10.41 5.81
C PRO A 9 0.55 11.60 4.87
N GLU A 10 0.77 12.81 5.38
CA GLU A 10 0.61 14.06 4.61
C GLU A 10 1.63 14.23 3.46
N TYR A 11 2.75 13.47 3.47
CA TYR A 11 3.84 13.57 2.50
C TYR A 11 4.17 12.23 1.85
N LEU A 12 3.28 11.73 0.99
CA LEU A 12 3.50 10.47 0.28
C LEU A 12 4.11 10.63 -1.13
N GLU A 13 3.98 11.78 -1.77
CA GLU A 13 4.46 11.96 -3.15
C GLU A 13 5.96 11.66 -3.28
N GLY A 14 6.31 10.79 -4.23
CA GLY A 14 7.67 10.29 -4.45
C GLY A 14 8.18 9.29 -3.41
N SER A 15 7.38 8.93 -2.40
CA SER A 15 7.81 8.03 -1.33
C SER A 15 7.83 6.57 -1.76
N ARG A 16 8.62 5.77 -1.03
CA ARG A 16 8.65 4.31 -1.13
C ARG A 16 7.95 3.72 0.07
N VAL A 17 6.87 2.98 -0.14
CA VAL A 17 6.01 2.43 0.91
C VAL A 17 6.06 0.90 0.88
N LEU A 18 6.15 0.30 2.07
CA LEU A 18 6.06 -1.15 2.27
C LEU A 18 4.76 -1.47 3.02
N ASP A 19 3.93 -2.31 2.42
CA ASP A 19 2.66 -2.80 3.00
C ASP A 19 2.84 -4.27 3.42
N LEU A 20 2.74 -4.54 4.73
CA LEU A 20 2.93 -5.87 5.31
C LEU A 20 1.56 -6.46 5.69
N GLY A 21 1.21 -7.59 5.07
CA GLY A 21 -0.14 -8.14 5.14
C GLY A 21 -1.07 -7.47 4.12
N CYS A 22 -0.57 -7.22 2.90
CA CYS A 22 -1.32 -6.48 1.88
C CYS A 22 -2.59 -7.18 1.39
N GLY A 23 -2.75 -8.48 1.70
CA GLY A 23 -3.82 -9.34 1.21
C GLY A 23 -3.96 -9.22 -0.30
N SER A 24 -5.21 -9.02 -0.75
CA SER A 24 -5.55 -8.80 -2.16
C SER A 24 -5.05 -7.47 -2.76
N GLY A 25 -4.17 -6.74 -2.07
CA GLY A 25 -3.51 -5.53 -2.58
C GLY A 25 -4.35 -4.26 -2.60
N ARG A 26 -5.48 -4.20 -1.89
CA ARG A 26 -6.36 -3.01 -1.89
C ARG A 26 -5.65 -1.75 -1.40
N ASP A 27 -4.90 -1.85 -0.32
CA ASP A 27 -4.21 -0.70 0.26
C ASP A 27 -2.99 -0.31 -0.58
N CYS A 28 -2.25 -1.29 -1.11
CA CYS A 28 -1.22 -1.06 -2.13
C CYS A 28 -1.74 -0.28 -3.34
N TYR A 29 -2.92 -0.63 -3.86
CA TYR A 29 -3.52 0.07 -5.00
C TYR A 29 -3.87 1.52 -4.65
N MET A 30 -4.48 1.76 -3.49
CA MET A 30 -4.77 3.13 -3.05
C MET A 30 -3.48 3.94 -2.83
N LEU A 31 -2.48 3.36 -2.16
CA LEU A 31 -1.19 4.00 -1.91
C LEU A 31 -0.44 4.31 -3.22
N SER A 32 -0.58 3.49 -4.26
CA SER A 32 0.06 3.72 -5.57
C SER A 32 -0.34 5.07 -6.19
N GLN A 33 -1.59 5.50 -5.95
CA GLN A 33 -2.10 6.78 -6.44
C GLN A 33 -1.57 7.95 -5.60
N LEU A 34 -1.33 7.72 -4.32
CA LEU A 34 -0.88 8.75 -3.38
C LEU A 34 0.62 9.02 -3.46
N VAL A 35 1.43 7.98 -3.75
CA VAL A 35 2.88 8.14 -3.91
C VAL A 35 3.27 8.74 -5.27
N GLY A 36 2.34 8.78 -6.23
CA GLY A 36 2.56 9.38 -7.55
C GLY A 36 3.56 8.62 -8.42
N GLU A 37 3.79 9.11 -9.64
CA GLU A 37 4.58 8.42 -10.68
C GLU A 37 6.04 8.14 -10.28
N LYS A 38 6.61 8.96 -9.39
CA LYS A 38 7.98 8.81 -8.89
C LYS A 38 8.06 7.93 -7.63
N GLY A 39 6.93 7.63 -7.02
CA GLY A 39 6.83 6.80 -5.84
C GLY A 39 6.78 5.32 -6.17
N HIS A 40 6.78 4.49 -5.13
CA HIS A 40 6.72 3.04 -5.29
C HIS A 40 6.06 2.39 -4.08
N VAL A 41 5.23 1.37 -4.32
CA VAL A 41 4.62 0.58 -3.25
C VAL A 41 5.01 -0.88 -3.44
N THR A 42 5.49 -1.51 -2.38
CA THR A 42 5.78 -2.94 -2.32
C THR A 42 4.83 -3.58 -1.31
N GLY A 43 3.99 -4.51 -1.76
CA GLY A 43 3.13 -5.32 -0.90
C GLY A 43 3.77 -6.68 -0.62
N ILE A 44 3.70 -7.15 0.62
CA ILE A 44 4.11 -8.49 1.02
C ILE A 44 2.96 -9.12 1.80
N ASP A 45 2.54 -10.32 1.40
CA ASP A 45 1.61 -11.15 2.16
C ASP A 45 2.18 -12.56 2.32
N MET A 46 1.70 -13.27 3.34
CA MET A 46 2.09 -14.65 3.66
C MET A 46 1.13 -15.68 3.04
N THR A 47 -0.02 -15.25 2.53
CA THR A 47 -1.02 -16.13 1.91
C THR A 47 -0.98 -16.06 0.39
N GLU A 48 -0.77 -17.21 -0.27
CA GLU A 48 -0.75 -17.31 -1.75
C GLU A 48 -2.15 -17.16 -2.38
N ASP A 49 -3.22 -17.43 -1.61
CA ASP A 49 -4.61 -17.46 -2.07
C ASP A 49 -5.35 -16.09 -2.00
N GLN A 50 -4.64 -14.97 -1.79
CA GLN A 50 -5.25 -13.63 -1.64
C GLN A 50 -5.10 -12.72 -2.85
#